data_AF-C0Z7L7-F1
#
_entry.id   AF-C0Z7L7-F1
#
_cell.length_a   1.000
_cell.length_b   1.000
_cell.length_c   1.000
_cell.angle_alpha   90.00
_cell.angle_beta   90.00
_cell.angle_gamma   90.00
#
_symmetry.space_group_name_H-M   'P 1'
#
loop_
_entity.id
_entity.type
_entity.pdbx_description
1 polymer ?
#
loop_
_entity_poly.entity_id
_entity_poly.type
_entity_poly.pdbx_seq_one_letter_code
_entity_poly.pdbx_strand_id
1 'polypeptide(L)'
;MKRNYEALLGAFYGKYFEFKNMKMSNDEALARTSNDFEGVLKLGEMENAVVHIAIGNIILSHTRTYYKVKDQLIEVLNSIDLEKLQLETSLDEYQDILERRDMVLDEIDNIQIDYDPYARWYSFEMEKEVKSYFGNIICEDESELVEKIIERFERDCDKTLSENIVVKTTLAELLIRHGIKSNEQIVKIRSELEQFDLNNVGKQLSEFEKLDLSIRIKEVLDKL
;
A
#
# COMPACT_ATOMS: atom_id res chain seq x y z
N MET A 1 -3.94 8.80 -33.88
CA MET A 1 -4.70 7.84 -33.04
C MET A 1 -5.41 8.70 -32.00
N LYS A 2 -6.75 8.75 -32.00
CA LYS A 2 -7.50 9.47 -30.96
C LYS A 2 -7.16 8.78 -29.64
N ARG A 3 -6.42 9.44 -28.77
CA ARG A 3 -6.00 8.86 -27.49
C ARG A 3 -7.25 8.78 -26.63
N ASN A 4 -7.62 7.56 -26.26
CA ASN A 4 -8.85 7.30 -25.53
C ASN A 4 -8.56 7.45 -24.04
N TYR A 5 -9.22 8.43 -23.44
CA TYR A 5 -9.29 8.69 -22.00
C TYR A 5 -9.38 7.40 -21.16
N GLU A 6 -10.32 6.52 -21.46
CA GLU A 6 -10.55 5.26 -20.73
C GLU A 6 -9.40 4.26 -20.91
N ALA A 7 -8.81 4.22 -22.11
CA ALA A 7 -7.67 3.34 -22.37
C ALA A 7 -6.44 3.76 -21.55
N LEU A 8 -6.24 5.07 -21.36
CA LEU A 8 -5.15 5.59 -20.55
C LEU A 8 -5.37 5.29 -19.05
N LEU A 9 -6.57 5.53 -18.53
CA LEU A 9 -6.94 5.12 -17.17
C LEU A 9 -6.72 3.61 -16.95
N GLY A 10 -7.25 2.79 -17.85
CA GLY A 10 -7.12 1.34 -17.78
C GLY A 10 -5.66 0.88 -17.84
N ALA A 11 -4.82 1.52 -18.67
CA ALA A 11 -3.39 1.23 -18.73
C ALA A 11 -2.67 1.59 -17.42
N PHE A 12 -3.01 2.72 -16.80
CA PHE A 12 -2.41 3.15 -15.54
C PHE A 12 -2.74 2.16 -14.41
N TYR A 13 -4.02 1.85 -14.21
CA TYR A 13 -4.45 0.86 -13.21
C TYR A 13 -3.86 -0.53 -13.49
N GLY A 14 -3.85 -0.96 -14.76
CA GLY A 14 -3.25 -2.24 -15.16
C GLY A 14 -1.80 -2.35 -14.74
N LYS A 15 -1.00 -1.29 -14.94
CA LYS A 15 0.40 -1.23 -14.53
C LYS A 15 0.56 -1.20 -13.01
N TYR A 16 -0.26 -0.43 -12.31
CA TYR A 16 -0.26 -0.41 -10.84
C TYR A 16 -0.52 -1.82 -10.26
N PHE A 17 -1.57 -2.49 -10.73
CA PHE A 17 -1.91 -3.84 -10.24
C PHE A 17 -0.91 -4.91 -10.69
N GLU A 18 -0.25 -4.75 -11.84
CA GLU A 18 0.89 -5.59 -12.23
C GLU A 18 2.00 -5.51 -11.16
N PHE A 19 2.38 -4.32 -10.72
CA PHE A 19 3.37 -4.15 -9.66
C PHE A 19 2.89 -4.65 -8.29
N LYS A 20 1.60 -4.46 -7.96
CA LYS A 20 1.00 -5.09 -6.76
C LYS A 20 1.12 -6.62 -6.80
N ASN A 21 0.89 -7.23 -7.96
CA ASN A 21 1.07 -8.68 -8.16
C ASN A 21 2.54 -9.11 -8.03
N MET A 22 3.49 -8.24 -8.36
CA MET A 22 4.93 -8.40 -8.04
C MET A 22 5.26 -8.12 -6.57
N LYS A 23 4.24 -8.15 -5.71
CA LYS A 23 4.32 -8.02 -4.26
C LYS A 23 4.75 -6.63 -3.81
N MET A 24 4.73 -5.60 -4.65
CA MET A 24 5.18 -4.26 -4.26
C MET A 24 4.21 -3.61 -3.26
N SER A 25 4.74 -2.74 -2.41
CA SER A 25 3.90 -1.91 -1.55
C SER A 25 3.06 -0.93 -2.38
N ASN A 26 2.05 -0.33 -1.76
CA ASN A 26 1.21 0.66 -2.43
C ASN A 26 2.03 1.84 -2.98
N ASP A 27 2.95 2.37 -2.18
CA ASP A 27 3.86 3.45 -2.59
C ASP A 27 4.87 3.00 -3.65
N GLU A 28 5.45 1.80 -3.51
CA GLU A 28 6.39 1.26 -4.51
C GLU A 28 5.70 1.06 -5.88
N ALA A 29 4.50 0.47 -5.87
CA ALA A 29 3.72 0.25 -7.07
C ALA A 29 3.33 1.57 -7.72
N LEU A 30 2.82 2.52 -6.95
CA LEU A 30 2.41 3.84 -7.46
C LEU A 30 3.59 4.64 -7.99
N ALA A 31 4.74 4.65 -7.30
CA ALA A 31 5.94 5.34 -7.76
C ALA A 31 6.48 4.74 -9.07
N ARG A 32 6.51 3.41 -9.18
CA ARG A 32 6.92 2.71 -10.41
C ARG A 32 5.97 3.00 -11.56
N THR A 33 4.66 2.91 -11.33
CA THR A 33 3.66 3.25 -12.35
C THR A 33 3.79 4.72 -12.77
N SER A 34 3.91 5.66 -11.83
CA SER A 34 4.06 7.08 -12.15
C SER A 34 5.30 7.35 -13.01
N ASN A 35 6.41 6.67 -12.73
CA ASN A 35 7.63 6.76 -13.52
C ASN A 35 7.45 6.21 -14.95
N ASP A 36 6.74 5.10 -15.12
CA ASP A 36 6.43 4.54 -16.45
C ASP A 36 5.57 5.48 -17.30
N PHE A 37 4.80 6.36 -16.66
CA PHE A 37 3.90 7.33 -17.32
C PHE A 37 4.47 8.76 -17.37
N GLU A 38 5.69 9.01 -16.90
CA GLU A 38 6.28 10.36 -16.89
C GLU A 38 6.37 10.97 -18.31
N GLY A 39 6.63 10.13 -19.31
CA GLY A 39 6.62 10.53 -20.72
C GLY A 39 5.21 10.85 -21.25
N VAL A 40 4.17 10.23 -20.68
CA VAL A 40 2.77 10.41 -21.07
C VAL A 40 2.22 11.75 -20.58
N LEU A 41 2.61 12.16 -19.37
CA LEU A 41 2.24 13.44 -18.76
C LEU A 41 2.56 14.66 -19.64
N LYS A 42 3.59 14.55 -20.50
CA LYS A 42 4.08 15.65 -21.33
C LYS A 42 3.39 15.72 -22.69
N LEU A 43 2.43 14.84 -22.97
CA LEU A 43 1.84 14.69 -24.30
C LEU A 43 0.64 15.60 -24.58
N GLY A 44 0.02 16.15 -23.54
CA GLY A 44 -1.22 16.93 -23.61
C GLY A 44 -1.81 17.16 -22.22
N GLU A 45 -2.81 18.03 -22.16
CA GLU A 45 -3.50 18.36 -20.92
C GLU A 45 -4.44 17.23 -20.48
N MET A 46 -5.07 16.54 -21.44
CA MET A 46 -5.87 15.36 -21.16
C MET A 46 -5.03 14.27 -20.50
N GLU A 47 -3.86 13.93 -21.04
CA GLU A 47 -3.00 12.90 -20.44
C GLU A 47 -2.51 13.30 -19.05
N ASN A 48 -2.14 14.57 -18.88
CA ASN A 48 -1.71 15.11 -17.60
C ASN A 48 -2.81 14.96 -16.53
N ALA A 49 -4.03 15.43 -16.84
CA ALA A 49 -5.17 15.35 -15.94
C ALA A 49 -5.50 13.89 -15.59
N VAL A 50 -5.60 13.02 -16.58
CA VAL A 50 -6.02 11.63 -16.42
C VAL A 50 -5.07 10.83 -15.54
N VAL A 51 -3.76 10.97 -15.77
CA VAL A 51 -2.76 10.26 -14.97
C VAL A 51 -2.79 10.75 -13.52
N HIS A 52 -2.87 12.06 -13.28
CA HIS A 52 -2.93 12.58 -11.90
C HIS A 52 -4.24 12.23 -11.19
N ILE A 53 -5.37 12.18 -11.91
CA ILE A 53 -6.64 11.66 -11.38
C ILE A 53 -6.51 10.18 -11.00
N ALA A 54 -5.84 9.36 -11.82
CA ALA A 54 -5.60 7.95 -11.50
C ALA A 54 -4.71 7.81 -10.25
N ILE A 55 -3.65 8.62 -10.14
CA ILE A 55 -2.81 8.70 -8.94
C ILE A 55 -3.65 9.05 -7.71
N GLY A 56 -4.47 10.09 -7.81
CA GLY A 56 -5.34 10.54 -6.72
C GLY A 56 -6.32 9.48 -6.25
N ASN A 57 -7.03 8.82 -7.18
CA ASN A 57 -7.94 7.73 -6.83
C ASN A 57 -7.24 6.55 -6.15
N ILE A 58 -6.02 6.19 -6.57
CA ILE A 58 -5.24 5.15 -5.89
C ILE A 58 -4.87 5.61 -4.48
N ILE A 59 -4.41 6.85 -4.32
CA ILE A 59 -4.08 7.41 -3.00
C ILE A 59 -5.30 7.40 -2.07
N LEU A 60 -6.48 7.77 -2.55
CA LEU A 60 -7.72 7.73 -1.76
C LEU A 60 -8.12 6.32 -1.31
N SER A 61 -7.62 5.28 -1.99
CA SER A 61 -7.82 3.89 -1.56
C SER A 61 -6.85 3.47 -0.44
N HIS A 62 -5.82 4.26 -0.15
CA HIS A 62 -4.84 4.00 0.91
C HIS A 62 -5.30 4.60 2.25
N THR A 63 -4.78 4.07 3.35
CA THR A 63 -5.11 4.58 4.69
C THR A 63 -4.44 5.91 5.01
N ARG A 64 -3.27 6.16 4.41
CA ARG A 64 -2.50 7.40 4.53
C ARG A 64 -1.60 7.61 3.32
N THR A 65 -1.02 8.80 3.18
CA THR A 65 -0.07 9.12 2.10
C THR A 65 1.02 10.08 2.57
N TYR A 66 2.19 10.06 1.92
CA TYR A 66 3.27 10.99 2.24
C TYR A 66 2.89 12.44 1.89
N TYR A 67 3.14 13.38 2.81
CA TYR A 67 2.66 14.76 2.69
C TYR A 67 3.02 15.43 1.36
N LYS A 68 4.25 15.21 0.85
CA LYS A 68 4.66 15.83 -0.43
C LYS A 68 3.88 15.29 -1.62
N VAL A 69 3.49 14.01 -1.60
CA VAL A 69 2.71 13.42 -2.69
C VAL A 69 1.33 14.07 -2.71
N LYS A 70 0.71 14.24 -1.54
CA LYS A 70 -0.55 14.98 -1.39
C LYS A 70 -0.43 16.42 -1.91
N ASP A 71 0.55 17.17 -1.43
CA ASP A 71 0.73 18.58 -1.81
C ASP A 71 0.94 18.74 -3.32
N GLN A 72 1.79 17.90 -3.91
CA GLN A 72 2.03 17.89 -5.36
C GLN A 72 0.79 17.53 -6.16
N LEU A 73 0.02 16.53 -5.72
CA LEU A 73 -1.22 16.14 -6.39
C LEU A 73 -2.23 17.29 -6.41
N ILE A 74 -2.43 17.96 -5.26
CA ILE A 74 -3.33 19.12 -5.14
C ILE A 74 -2.87 20.25 -6.08
N GLU A 75 -1.58 20.56 -6.08
CA GLU A 75 -1.01 21.60 -6.95
C GLU A 75 -1.25 21.28 -8.43
N VAL A 76 -0.97 20.05 -8.85
CA VAL A 76 -1.15 19.65 -10.26
C VAL A 76 -2.61 19.66 -10.67
N LEU A 77 -3.52 19.07 -9.87
CA LEU A 77 -4.95 19.03 -10.23
C LEU A 77 -5.57 20.43 -10.29
N ASN A 78 -5.16 21.35 -9.42
CA ASN A 78 -5.64 22.75 -9.46
C ASN A 78 -5.02 23.57 -10.60
N SER A 79 -3.89 23.13 -11.18
CA SER A 79 -3.19 23.85 -12.25
C SER A 79 -3.49 23.31 -13.65
N ILE A 80 -4.42 22.36 -13.79
CA ILE A 80 -4.90 21.85 -15.09
C ILE A 80 -5.45 23.02 -15.93
N ASP A 81 -4.97 23.13 -17.16
CA ASP A 81 -5.46 24.12 -18.13
C ASP A 81 -6.80 23.67 -18.72
N LEU A 82 -7.90 24.21 -18.18
CA LEU A 82 -9.26 23.83 -18.56
C LEU A 82 -9.60 24.17 -20.02
N GLU A 83 -9.06 25.26 -20.56
CA GLU A 83 -9.32 25.66 -21.94
C GLU A 83 -8.66 24.66 -22.90
N LYS A 84 -7.40 24.30 -22.62
CA LYS A 84 -6.68 23.31 -23.41
C LYS A 84 -7.27 21.92 -23.28
N LEU A 85 -7.64 21.51 -22.06
CA LEU A 85 -8.31 20.24 -21.81
C LEU A 85 -9.58 20.11 -22.65
N GLN A 86 -10.43 21.16 -22.67
CA GLN A 86 -11.67 21.17 -23.44
C GLN A 86 -11.44 21.00 -24.96
N LEU A 87 -10.31 21.48 -25.49
CA LEU A 87 -9.94 21.32 -26.90
C LEU A 87 -9.45 19.91 -27.25
N GLU A 88 -8.92 19.19 -26.26
CA GLU A 88 -8.33 17.85 -26.44
C GLU A 88 -9.34 16.72 -26.23
N THR A 89 -10.48 16.99 -25.59
CA THR A 89 -11.48 16.00 -25.19
C THR A 89 -12.83 16.21 -25.87
N SER A 90 -13.66 15.16 -25.92
CA SER A 90 -15.10 15.32 -26.15
C SER A 90 -15.77 16.01 -24.95
N LEU A 91 -17.01 16.47 -25.12
CA LEU A 91 -17.78 17.10 -24.03
C LEU A 91 -18.01 16.12 -22.87
N ASP A 92 -18.33 14.86 -23.18
CA ASP A 92 -18.58 13.82 -22.17
C ASP A 92 -17.30 13.49 -21.40
N GLU A 93 -16.17 13.32 -22.09
CA GLU A 93 -14.85 13.09 -21.45
C GLU A 93 -14.42 14.29 -20.61
N TYR A 94 -14.65 15.52 -21.09
CA TYR A 94 -14.34 16.73 -20.33
C TYR A 94 -15.09 16.77 -19.00
N GLN A 95 -16.40 16.49 -19.04
CA GLN A 95 -17.24 16.49 -17.83
C GLN A 95 -16.80 15.39 -16.85
N ASP A 96 -16.56 14.17 -17.31
CA ASP A 96 -16.11 13.08 -16.43
C ASP A 96 -14.73 13.36 -15.81
N ILE A 97 -13.80 13.96 -16.57
CA ILE A 97 -12.48 14.36 -16.04
C ILE A 97 -12.64 15.41 -14.92
N LEU A 98 -13.50 16.42 -15.11
CA LEU A 98 -13.74 17.43 -14.09
C LEU A 98 -14.39 16.84 -12.83
N GLU A 99 -15.42 16.01 -12.99
CA GLU A 99 -16.10 15.37 -11.86
C GLU A 99 -15.12 14.53 -11.03
N ARG A 100 -14.27 13.75 -11.69
CA ARG A 100 -13.26 12.93 -11.00
C ARG A 100 -12.15 13.75 -10.36
N ARG A 101 -11.72 14.83 -11.02
CA ARG A 101 -10.74 15.77 -10.43
C ARG A 101 -11.30 16.37 -9.14
N ASP A 102 -12.53 16.86 -9.20
CA ASP A 102 -13.17 17.55 -8.08
C ASP A 102 -13.41 16.58 -6.92
N MET A 103 -13.87 15.35 -7.22
CA MET A 103 -13.96 14.28 -6.22
C MET A 103 -12.61 14.01 -5.54
N VAL A 104 -11.51 13.93 -6.30
CA VAL A 104 -10.18 13.73 -5.72
C VAL A 104 -9.80 14.91 -4.81
N LEU A 105 -9.99 16.15 -5.28
CA LEU A 105 -9.67 17.36 -4.50
C LEU A 105 -10.50 17.48 -3.22
N ASP A 106 -11.77 17.08 -3.25
CA ASP A 106 -12.67 17.13 -2.10
C ASP A 106 -12.31 16.06 -1.04
N GLU A 107 -11.88 14.87 -1.48
CA GLU A 107 -11.61 13.75 -0.56
C GLU A 107 -10.17 13.72 -0.04
N ILE A 108 -9.19 14.26 -0.78
CA ILE A 108 -7.76 14.16 -0.44
C ILE A 108 -7.38 14.86 0.87
N ASP A 109 -8.22 15.77 1.37
CA ASP A 109 -8.00 16.38 2.69
C ASP A 109 -8.33 15.47 3.87
N ASN A 110 -9.13 14.42 3.64
CA ASN A 110 -9.51 13.47 4.67
C ASN A 110 -8.49 12.33 4.84
N ILE A 111 -7.53 12.19 3.92
CA ILE A 111 -6.51 11.16 4.04
C ILE A 111 -5.52 11.51 5.15
N GLN A 112 -5.16 10.51 5.95
CA GLN A 112 -4.12 10.70 6.96
C GLN A 112 -2.77 10.96 6.27
N ILE A 113 -1.97 11.86 6.84
CA ILE A 113 -0.66 12.23 6.30
C ILE A 113 0.45 11.48 7.03
N ASP A 114 1.40 10.94 6.26
CA ASP A 114 2.69 10.45 6.75
C ASP A 114 3.81 11.45 6.45
N TYR A 115 4.77 11.55 7.37
CA TYR A 115 5.97 12.36 7.24
C TYR A 115 7.23 11.51 7.05
N ASP A 116 7.14 10.19 7.21
CA ASP A 116 8.25 9.26 7.00
C ASP A 116 8.21 8.71 5.56
N PRO A 117 9.21 9.03 4.72
CA PRO A 117 9.28 8.53 3.35
C PRO A 117 9.69 7.05 3.25
N TYR A 118 10.01 6.40 4.37
CA TYR A 118 10.53 5.02 4.38
C TYR A 118 9.52 3.96 4.86
N ALA A 119 8.37 4.36 5.40
CA ALA A 119 7.29 3.42 5.69
C ALA A 119 6.68 2.95 4.36
N ARG A 120 6.98 1.72 3.93
CA ARG A 120 6.55 1.23 2.61
C ARG A 120 5.21 0.52 2.68
N TRP A 121 4.98 -0.22 3.75
CA TRP A 121 3.70 -0.83 4.07
C TRP A 121 3.18 -0.35 5.41
N TYR A 122 1.91 0.00 5.44
CA TYR A 122 1.20 0.30 6.68
C TYR A 122 0.93 -1.00 7.45
N SER A 123 1.00 -1.00 8.79
CA SER A 123 0.92 -2.24 9.58
C SER A 123 -0.36 -3.05 9.30
N PHE A 124 -1.48 -2.36 9.14
CA PHE A 124 -2.76 -2.97 8.79
C PHE A 124 -2.73 -3.64 7.39
N GLU A 125 -2.03 -3.05 6.42
CA GLU A 125 -1.88 -3.65 5.09
C GLU A 125 -1.05 -4.92 5.16
N MET A 126 0.06 -4.90 5.90
CA MET A 126 0.87 -6.10 6.13
C MET A 126 0.07 -7.20 6.81
N GLU A 127 -0.68 -6.86 7.85
CA GLU A 127 -1.56 -7.80 8.53
C GLU A 127 -2.58 -8.41 7.56
N LYS A 128 -3.24 -7.59 6.74
CA LYS A 128 -4.23 -8.03 5.75
C LYS A 128 -3.60 -8.95 4.71
N GLU A 129 -2.42 -8.60 4.19
CA GLU A 129 -1.69 -9.41 3.21
C GLU A 129 -1.27 -10.76 3.79
N VAL A 130 -0.73 -10.78 5.02
CA VAL A 130 -0.37 -12.03 5.72
C VAL A 130 -1.59 -12.92 5.90
N LYS A 131 -2.71 -12.36 6.37
CA LYS A 131 -3.98 -13.10 6.52
C LYS A 131 -4.49 -13.64 5.19
N SER A 132 -4.45 -12.82 4.14
CA SER A 132 -4.90 -13.23 2.80
C SER A 132 -4.01 -14.35 2.25
N TYR A 133 -2.69 -14.25 2.41
CA TYR A 133 -1.77 -15.27 1.92
C TYR A 133 -1.91 -16.58 2.71
N PHE A 134 -2.02 -16.51 4.04
CA PHE A 134 -2.30 -17.66 4.90
C PHE A 134 -3.60 -18.38 4.50
N GLY A 135 -4.66 -17.64 4.17
CA GLY A 135 -5.94 -18.23 3.77
C GLY A 135 -5.94 -18.87 2.36
N ASN A 136 -5.02 -18.45 1.49
CA ASN A 136 -4.98 -18.89 0.09
C ASN A 136 -3.93 -19.97 -0.18
N ILE A 137 -2.98 -20.17 0.74
CA ILE A 137 -1.92 -21.15 0.56
C ILE A 137 -2.45 -22.57 0.79
N ILE A 138 -2.15 -23.46 -0.16
CA ILE A 138 -2.44 -24.90 -0.03
C ILE A 138 -1.15 -25.55 0.47
N CYS A 139 -1.19 -26.10 1.69
CA CYS A 139 -0.08 -26.81 2.30
C CYS A 139 -0.59 -28.04 3.04
N GLU A 140 0.11 -29.16 2.90
CA GLU A 140 -0.22 -30.41 3.61
C GLU A 140 0.49 -30.51 4.97
N ASP A 141 1.60 -29.79 5.14
CA ASP A 141 2.41 -29.73 6.36
C ASP A 141 2.41 -28.34 7.00
N GLU A 142 2.20 -28.31 8.32
CA GLU A 142 2.23 -27.11 9.16
C GLU A 142 3.64 -26.47 9.18
N SER A 143 4.70 -27.25 9.01
CA SER A 143 6.07 -26.73 8.98
C SER A 143 6.37 -26.01 7.66
N GLU A 144 5.99 -26.64 6.55
CA GLU A 144 6.09 -26.06 5.21
C GLU A 144 5.24 -24.79 5.08
N LEU A 145 4.09 -24.72 5.75
CA LEU A 145 3.23 -23.53 5.78
C LEU A 145 3.98 -22.30 6.33
N VAL A 146 4.66 -22.45 7.47
CA VAL A 146 5.36 -21.34 8.13
C VAL A 146 6.52 -20.85 7.27
N GLU A 147 7.29 -21.78 6.69
CA GLU A 147 8.41 -21.46 5.79
C GLU A 147 7.95 -20.67 4.57
N LYS A 148 6.91 -21.14 3.86
CA LYS A 148 6.40 -20.43 2.69
C LYS A 148 5.90 -19.02 2.99
N ILE A 149 5.31 -18.81 4.17
CA ILE A 149 4.88 -17.47 4.59
C ILE A 149 6.09 -16.58 4.86
N ILE A 150 7.09 -17.07 5.60
CA ILE A 150 8.30 -16.28 5.87
C ILE A 150 9.02 -15.94 4.56
N GLU A 151 9.22 -16.91 3.65
CA GLU A 151 9.80 -16.68 2.33
C GLU A 151 8.99 -15.67 1.51
N ARG A 152 7.66 -15.72 1.58
CA ARG A 152 6.80 -14.77 0.87
C ARG A 152 7.05 -13.34 1.32
N PHE A 153 7.29 -13.13 2.61
CA PHE A 153 7.43 -11.80 3.22
C PHE A 153 8.88 -11.42 3.54
N GLU A 154 9.88 -12.26 3.25
CA GLU A 154 11.30 -12.02 3.56
C GLU A 154 11.77 -10.64 3.07
N ARG A 155 11.49 -10.31 1.80
CA ARG A 155 11.85 -9.02 1.20
C ARG A 155 11.18 -7.83 1.91
N ASP A 156 9.98 -8.02 2.42
CA ASP A 156 9.23 -6.98 3.12
C ASP A 156 9.80 -6.83 4.55
N CYS A 157 10.03 -7.95 5.24
CA CYS A 157 10.65 -8.07 6.56
C CYS A 157 12.10 -7.57 6.65
N ASP A 158 12.85 -7.51 5.54
CA ASP A 158 14.23 -7.04 5.49
C ASP A 158 14.36 -5.51 5.47
N LYS A 159 13.32 -4.81 5.02
CA LYS A 159 13.40 -3.37 4.75
C LYS A 159 13.04 -2.51 5.95
N THR A 160 12.08 -2.94 6.77
CA THR A 160 11.67 -2.20 7.97
C THR A 160 11.41 -3.13 9.15
N LEU A 161 11.74 -2.64 10.34
CA LEU A 161 11.55 -3.38 11.58
C LEU A 161 10.05 -3.52 11.92
N SER A 162 9.24 -2.49 11.61
CA SER A 162 7.79 -2.53 11.77
C SER A 162 7.14 -3.63 10.93
N GLU A 163 7.50 -3.77 9.65
CA GLU A 163 6.96 -4.80 8.77
C GLU A 163 7.33 -6.20 9.28
N ASN A 164 8.60 -6.38 9.68
CA ASN A 164 9.09 -7.64 10.23
C ASN A 164 8.27 -8.11 11.43
N ILE A 165 8.10 -7.24 12.42
CA ILE A 165 7.42 -7.61 13.66
C ILE A 165 5.91 -7.76 13.47
N VAL A 166 5.29 -6.96 12.59
CA VAL A 166 3.86 -7.08 12.26
C VAL A 166 3.58 -8.41 11.56
N VAL A 167 4.42 -8.81 10.61
CA VAL A 167 4.30 -10.11 9.93
C VAL A 167 4.40 -11.25 10.93
N LYS A 168 5.43 -11.24 11.79
CA LYS A 168 5.67 -12.29 12.78
C LYS A 168 4.56 -12.38 13.83
N THR A 169 4.09 -11.24 14.32
CA THR A 169 2.95 -11.17 15.25
C THR A 169 1.68 -11.73 14.60
N THR A 170 1.37 -11.29 13.39
CA THR A 170 0.17 -11.75 12.64
C THR A 170 0.24 -13.25 12.34
N LEU A 171 1.42 -13.75 11.94
CA LEU A 171 1.63 -15.17 11.71
C LEU A 171 1.42 -15.98 12.99
N ALA A 172 2.01 -15.55 14.12
CA ALA A 172 1.81 -16.22 15.39
C ALA A 172 0.33 -16.26 15.82
N GLU A 173 -0.41 -15.15 15.67
CA GLU A 173 -1.86 -15.10 15.92
C GLU A 173 -2.62 -16.15 15.09
N LEU A 174 -2.28 -16.28 13.81
CA LEU A 174 -2.91 -17.24 12.90
C LEU A 174 -2.56 -18.69 13.28
N LEU A 175 -1.32 -18.97 13.62
CA LEU A 175 -0.89 -20.30 14.04
C LEU A 175 -1.60 -20.74 15.34
N ILE A 176 -1.65 -19.86 16.35
CA ILE A 176 -2.39 -20.09 17.59
C ILE A 176 -3.86 -20.39 17.30
N ARG A 177 -4.50 -19.58 16.43
CA ARG A 177 -5.92 -19.74 16.08
C ARG A 177 -6.22 -21.07 15.41
N HIS A 178 -5.28 -21.61 14.63
CA HIS A 178 -5.42 -22.91 13.96
C HIS A 178 -4.91 -24.08 14.80
N GLY A 179 -4.49 -23.84 16.06
CA GLY A 179 -4.02 -24.89 16.96
C GLY A 179 -2.59 -25.36 16.71
N ILE A 180 -1.84 -24.68 15.84
CA ILE A 180 -0.45 -25.00 15.50
C ILE A 180 0.45 -24.38 16.57
N LYS A 181 0.96 -25.21 17.49
CA LYS A 181 1.67 -24.75 18.71
C LYS A 181 3.11 -25.20 18.84
N SER A 182 3.56 -26.18 18.07
CA SER A 182 4.90 -26.77 18.21
C SER A 182 5.62 -26.88 16.88
N ASN A 183 6.35 -25.82 16.54
CA ASN A 183 7.27 -25.77 15.41
C ASN A 183 8.51 -24.97 15.85
N GLU A 184 9.71 -25.39 15.44
CA GLU A 184 10.96 -24.66 15.67
C GLU A 184 10.85 -23.19 15.23
N GLN A 185 10.12 -22.93 14.14
CA GLN A 185 9.81 -21.60 13.63
C GLN A 185 8.99 -20.76 14.63
N ILE A 186 8.01 -21.36 15.33
CA ILE A 186 7.22 -20.66 16.35
C ILE A 186 8.09 -20.26 17.53
N VAL A 187 9.04 -21.11 17.93
CA VAL A 187 10.01 -20.80 19.00
C VAL A 187 10.88 -19.61 18.61
N LYS A 188 11.33 -19.54 17.35
CA LYS A 188 12.09 -18.39 16.83
C LYS A 188 11.26 -17.11 16.86
N ILE A 189 10.03 -17.15 16.33
CA ILE A 189 9.11 -16.01 16.36
C ILE A 189 8.87 -15.53 17.80
N ARG A 190 8.61 -16.45 18.74
CA ARG A 190 8.43 -16.13 20.16
C ARG A 190 9.65 -15.39 20.72
N SER A 191 10.85 -15.93 20.52
CA SER A 191 12.08 -15.33 21.03
C SER A 191 12.30 -13.91 20.50
N GLU A 192 11.98 -13.66 19.23
CA GLU A 192 12.12 -12.33 18.64
C GLU A 192 11.06 -11.36 19.18
N LEU A 193 9.82 -11.81 19.36
CA LEU A 193 8.74 -11.01 19.95
C LEU A 193 9.03 -10.63 21.42
N GLU A 194 9.64 -11.53 22.20
CA GLU A 194 10.04 -11.26 23.59
C GLU A 194 11.17 -10.23 23.71
N GLN A 195 12.08 -10.21 22.73
CA GLN A 195 13.23 -9.30 22.71
C GLN A 195 12.93 -7.97 22.02
N PHE A 196 11.77 -7.85 21.39
CA PHE A 196 11.40 -6.69 20.60
C PHE A 196 11.06 -5.49 21.49
N ASP A 197 11.82 -4.40 21.31
CA ASP A 197 11.51 -3.10 21.89
C ASP A 197 10.77 -2.23 20.85
N LEU A 198 9.54 -1.86 21.20
CA LEU A 198 8.66 -1.01 20.38
C LEU A 198 9.29 0.36 20.07
N ASN A 199 10.19 0.86 20.93
CA ASN A 199 10.90 2.12 20.69
C ASN A 199 11.83 2.04 19.47
N ASN A 200 12.32 0.85 19.11
CA ASN A 200 13.20 0.66 17.96
C ASN A 200 12.48 0.87 16.62
N VAL A 201 11.14 0.84 16.62
CA VAL A 201 10.33 1.11 15.42
C VAL A 201 10.37 2.59 15.02
N GLY A 202 10.67 3.49 15.96
CA GLY A 202 10.80 4.91 15.69
C GLY A 202 9.50 5.50 15.10
N LYS A 203 9.59 6.05 13.89
CA LYS A 203 8.46 6.69 13.17
C LYS A 203 7.78 5.78 12.15
N GLN A 204 8.22 4.53 12.01
CA GLN A 204 7.65 3.58 11.04
C GLN A 204 6.20 3.20 11.36
N LEU A 205 5.78 3.35 12.63
CA LEU A 205 4.41 3.18 13.08
C LEU A 205 3.95 4.45 13.79
N SER A 206 2.67 4.80 13.61
CA SER A 206 2.00 5.81 14.42
C SER A 206 1.88 5.36 15.89
N GLU A 207 1.64 6.29 16.81
CA GLU A 207 1.45 5.94 18.23
C GLU A 207 0.26 4.99 18.46
N PHE A 208 -0.79 5.11 17.65
CA PHE A 208 -1.92 4.19 17.67
C PHE A 208 -1.50 2.78 17.23
N GLU A 209 -0.78 2.65 16.12
CA GLU A 209 -0.30 1.35 15.62
C GLU A 209 0.72 0.71 16.56
N LYS A 210 1.56 1.51 17.20
CA LYS A 210 2.46 1.03 18.26
C LYS A 210 1.68 0.44 19.42
N LEU A 211 0.66 1.15 19.91
CA LEU A 211 -0.18 0.66 20.99
C LEU A 211 -0.87 -0.64 20.61
N ASP A 212 -1.51 -0.69 19.44
CA ASP A 212 -2.15 -1.89 18.91
C ASP A 212 -1.19 -3.08 18.82
N LEU A 213 -0.02 -2.87 18.19
CA LEU A 213 1.01 -3.89 18.05
C LEU A 213 1.49 -4.40 19.43
N SER A 214 1.66 -3.51 20.41
CA SER A 214 2.08 -3.89 21.77
C SER A 214 1.07 -4.81 22.46
N ILE A 215 -0.23 -4.54 22.29
CA ILE A 215 -1.32 -5.36 22.83
C ILE A 215 -1.29 -6.73 22.17
N ARG A 216 -1.20 -6.77 20.84
CA ARG A 216 -1.16 -8.00 20.04
C ARG A 216 0.03 -8.89 20.39
N ILE A 217 1.23 -8.31 20.49
CA ILE A 217 2.44 -9.06 20.89
C ILE A 217 2.24 -9.71 22.25
N LYS A 218 1.71 -8.95 23.23
CA LYS A 218 1.45 -9.49 24.58
C LYS A 218 0.46 -10.65 24.54
N GLU A 219 -0.65 -10.49 23.81
CA GLU A 219 -1.67 -11.55 23.69
C GLU A 219 -1.13 -12.82 23.02
N VAL A 220 -0.22 -12.68 22.05
CA VAL A 220 0.47 -13.80 21.41
C VAL A 220 1.38 -14.50 22.40
N LEU A 221 2.24 -13.75 23.10
CA LEU A 221 3.20 -14.31 24.06
C LEU A 221 2.51 -15.00 25.25
N ASP A 222 1.34 -14.52 25.67
CA ASP A 222 0.53 -15.17 26.72
C ASP A 222 -0.04 -16.54 26.29
N LYS A 223 -0.08 -16.82 24.97
CA LYS A 223 -0.69 -18.03 24.38
C LYS A 223 0.32 -19.02 23.76
N LEU A 224 1.57 -18.58 23.55
CA LEU A 224 2.70 -19.40 23.07
C LEU A 224 3.47 -20.02 24.24
#